data_AF-A0A7S3H070-F1
#
_entry.id   AF-A0A7S3H070-F1
#
_cell.length_a   1.000
_cell.length_b   1.000
_cell.length_c   1.000
_cell.angle_alpha   90.00
_cell.angle_beta   90.00
_cell.angle_gamma   90.00
#
_symmetry.space_group_name_H-M   'P 1'
#
loop_
_entity.id
_entity.type
_entity.pdbx_description
1 polymer ?
#
loop_
_entity_poly.entity_id
_entity_poly.type
_entity_poly.pdbx_seq_one_letter_code
_entity_poly.pdbx_strand_id
1 'polypeptide(L)'
;FVVASMSQTRAATARLARLAELNSRHPQAVQYFSEGVGSVLRQWTALELAVHHQWGGPQSSARADALVKEITELFLGPDKIYKDDVALLLEDYMDVNFQTICEDNSPDELGDLFCDMWRECIVGKTDLVTNALGREYVRHEMVSRSEGLDTGDADDGSDDGDMNETEQALQEAVAQGLSAATGGLAAISEGQGMDTEEGEEAPGQEPEPVSIRDPDGWETVARGKKATKKK
;
A
#
# COMPACT_ATOMS: atom_id res chain seq x y z
N PHE A 1 14.63 12.28 37.30
CA PHE A 1 13.15 12.24 37.32
C PHE A 1 12.51 13.55 36.89
N VAL A 2 12.79 14.70 37.52
CA VAL A 2 12.16 16.00 37.15
C VAL A 2 12.47 16.44 35.71
N VAL A 3 13.73 16.29 35.26
CA VAL A 3 14.14 16.71 33.90
C VAL A 3 13.44 15.88 32.80
N ALA A 4 13.41 14.55 32.94
CA ALA A 4 12.73 13.67 31.98
C ALA A 4 11.21 13.93 31.91
N SER A 5 10.57 14.21 33.05
CA SER A 5 9.15 14.59 33.12
C SER A 5 8.88 15.93 32.42
N MET A 6 9.76 16.92 32.59
CA MET A 6 9.63 18.22 31.90
C MET A 6 9.88 18.12 30.38
N SER A 7 10.82 17.26 29.95
CA SER A 7 11.07 16.97 28.53
C SER A 7 9.86 16.31 27.86
N GLN A 8 9.23 15.33 28.53
CA GLN A 8 8.03 14.65 28.04
C GLN A 8 6.86 15.62 27.88
N THR A 9 6.65 16.51 28.87
CA THR A 9 5.60 17.54 28.80
C THR A 9 5.82 18.49 27.63
N ARG A 10 7.07 18.93 27.41
CA ARG A 10 7.39 19.86 26.30
C ARG A 10 7.21 19.20 24.92
N ALA A 11 7.60 17.94 24.77
CA ALA A 11 7.37 17.18 23.54
C ALA A 11 5.87 16.95 23.29
N ALA A 12 5.10 16.62 24.33
CA ALA A 12 3.65 16.48 24.23
C ALA A 12 2.96 17.79 23.83
N THR A 13 3.39 18.93 24.39
CA THR A 13 2.87 20.25 23.99
C THR A 13 3.20 20.58 22.53
N ALA A 14 4.42 20.28 22.06
CA ALA A 14 4.80 20.49 20.67
C ALA A 14 3.96 19.65 19.70
N ARG A 15 3.68 18.38 20.04
CA ARG A 15 2.78 17.50 19.27
C ARG A 15 1.37 18.08 19.17
N LEU A 16 0.81 18.56 20.29
CA LEU A 16 -0.52 19.19 20.29
C LEU A 16 -0.58 20.45 19.43
N ALA A 17 0.48 21.26 19.44
CA ALA A 17 0.55 22.45 18.60
C ALA A 17 0.62 22.09 17.10
N ARG A 18 1.45 21.10 16.73
CA ARG A 18 1.53 20.60 15.35
C ARG A 18 0.21 19.99 14.89
N LEU A 19 -0.45 19.21 15.74
CA LEU A 19 -1.79 18.69 15.49
C LEU A 19 -2.81 19.80 15.23
N ALA A 20 -2.82 20.85 16.06
CA ALA A 20 -3.72 21.98 15.87
C ALA A 20 -3.46 22.72 14.54
N GLU A 21 -2.19 22.91 14.17
CA GLU A 21 -1.82 23.51 12.90
C GLU A 21 -2.23 22.63 11.71
N LEU A 22 -1.92 21.33 11.73
CA LEU A 22 -2.33 20.40 10.69
C LEU A 22 -3.85 20.35 10.56
N ASN A 23 -4.57 20.27 11.68
CA ASN A 23 -6.03 20.23 11.68
C ASN A 23 -6.66 21.52 11.12
N SER A 24 -5.97 22.66 11.24
CA SER A 24 -6.42 23.93 10.64
C SER A 24 -6.29 23.96 9.11
N ARG A 25 -5.32 23.22 8.56
CA ARG A 25 -5.08 23.12 7.11
C ARG A 25 -5.85 21.96 6.49
N HIS A 26 -5.77 20.79 7.12
CA HIS A 26 -6.33 19.51 6.67
C HIS A 26 -6.84 18.71 7.87
N PRO A 27 -8.12 18.84 8.26
CA PRO A 27 -8.66 18.27 9.50
C PRO A 27 -8.65 16.73 9.53
N GLN A 28 -8.66 16.08 8.37
CA GLN A 28 -8.72 14.63 8.24
C GLN A 28 -7.35 13.98 7.96
N ALA A 29 -6.27 14.76 7.81
CA ALA A 29 -4.97 14.25 7.39
C ALA A 29 -4.43 13.15 8.32
N VAL A 30 -4.51 13.38 9.63
CA VAL A 30 -4.03 12.43 10.64
C VAL A 30 -4.89 11.17 10.69
N GLN A 31 -6.20 11.33 10.51
CA GLN A 31 -7.13 10.20 10.48
C GLN A 31 -6.84 9.31 9.26
N TYR A 32 -6.79 9.88 8.05
CA TYR A 32 -6.49 9.13 6.83
C TYR A 32 -5.12 8.47 6.90
N PHE A 33 -4.11 9.18 7.41
CA PHE A 33 -2.80 8.59 7.60
C PHE A 33 -2.85 7.38 8.55
N SER A 34 -3.51 7.51 9.70
CA SER A 34 -3.64 6.41 10.67
C SER A 34 -4.39 5.20 10.08
N GLU A 35 -5.44 5.44 9.30
CA GLU A 35 -6.19 4.38 8.60
C GLU A 35 -5.31 3.68 7.57
N GLY A 36 -4.57 4.45 6.76
CA GLY A 36 -3.61 3.93 5.79
C GLY A 36 -2.49 3.12 6.43
N VAL A 37 -1.89 3.60 7.52
CA VAL A 37 -0.86 2.86 8.29
C VAL A 37 -1.43 1.53 8.78
N GLY A 38 -2.63 1.54 9.35
CA GLY A 38 -3.31 0.32 9.79
C GLY A 38 -3.53 -0.68 8.65
N SER A 39 -3.95 -0.19 7.49
CA SER A 39 -4.15 -1.01 6.30
C SER A 39 -2.87 -1.65 5.79
N VAL A 40 -1.79 -0.87 5.70
CA VAL A 40 -0.47 -1.35 5.26
C VAL A 40 0.09 -2.37 6.25
N LEU A 41 0.01 -2.11 7.56
CA LEU A 41 0.51 -3.04 8.58
C LEU A 41 -0.26 -4.36 8.60
N ARG A 42 -1.57 -4.36 8.31
CA ARG A 42 -2.35 -5.60 8.15
C ARG A 42 -1.93 -6.43 6.93
N GLN A 43 -1.34 -5.81 5.92
CA GLN A 43 -0.81 -6.47 4.72
C GLN A 43 0.67 -6.85 4.85
N TRP A 44 1.37 -6.36 5.87
CA TRP A 44 2.77 -6.67 6.10
C TRP A 44 2.93 -8.08 6.64
N THR A 45 3.48 -8.97 5.82
CA THR A 45 3.52 -10.41 6.08
C THR A 45 4.21 -10.78 7.39
N ALA A 46 5.27 -10.06 7.78
CA ALA A 46 5.95 -10.33 9.06
C ALA A 46 5.00 -10.13 10.26
N LEU A 47 4.23 -9.03 10.27
CA LEU A 47 3.26 -8.74 11.33
C LEU A 47 2.02 -9.63 11.23
N GLU A 48 1.52 -9.88 10.02
CA GLU A 48 0.38 -10.78 9.77
C GLU A 48 0.65 -12.17 10.36
N LEU A 49 1.81 -12.77 10.05
CA LEU A 49 2.21 -14.07 10.58
C LEU A 49 2.44 -14.03 12.09
N ALA A 50 3.09 -12.98 12.61
CA ALA A 50 3.34 -12.84 14.04
C ALA A 50 2.04 -12.76 14.86
N VAL A 51 1.02 -12.07 14.34
CA VAL A 51 -0.30 -11.99 14.95
C VAL A 51 -1.04 -13.31 14.82
N HIS A 52 -1.05 -13.92 13.63
CA HIS A 52 -1.73 -15.19 13.38
C HIS A 52 -1.19 -16.31 14.29
N HIS A 53 0.12 -16.41 14.43
CA HIS A 53 0.78 -17.41 15.27
C HIS A 53 0.94 -17.01 16.74
N GLN A 54 0.41 -15.85 17.14
CA GLN A 54 0.48 -15.34 18.50
C GLN A 54 1.91 -15.26 19.04
N TRP A 55 2.88 -14.85 18.22
CA TRP A 55 4.28 -14.70 18.64
C TRP A 55 4.46 -13.61 19.73
N GLY A 56 3.52 -12.66 19.81
CA GLY A 56 3.42 -11.69 20.90
C GLY A 56 2.54 -12.14 22.09
N GLY A 57 2.14 -13.42 22.12
CA GLY A 57 1.19 -13.97 23.09
C GLY A 57 -0.27 -13.56 22.83
N PRO A 58 -1.19 -13.76 23.80
CA PRO A 58 -2.63 -13.53 23.63
C PRO A 58 -3.05 -12.10 23.28
N GLN A 59 -2.13 -11.14 23.40
CA GLN A 59 -2.35 -9.72 23.12
C GLN A 59 -1.71 -9.29 21.79
N SER A 60 -1.35 -10.24 20.92
CA SER A 60 -0.67 -9.95 19.64
C SER A 60 -1.45 -8.97 18.76
N SER A 61 -2.78 -9.12 18.67
CA SER A 61 -3.63 -8.16 17.94
C SER A 61 -3.62 -6.77 18.57
N ALA A 62 -3.72 -6.67 19.90
CA ALA A 62 -3.68 -5.39 20.59
C ALA A 62 -2.31 -4.69 20.46
N ARG A 63 -1.22 -5.47 20.33
CA ARG A 63 0.12 -4.95 20.01
C ARG A 63 0.18 -4.41 18.59
N ALA A 64 -0.35 -5.11 17.60
CA ALA A 64 -0.45 -4.59 16.23
C ALA A 64 -1.21 -3.25 16.17
N ASP A 65 -2.33 -3.12 16.90
CA ASP A 65 -3.07 -1.85 16.99
C ASP A 65 -2.27 -0.74 17.71
N ALA A 66 -1.42 -1.11 18.68
CA ALA A 66 -0.55 -0.17 19.37
C ALA A 66 0.57 0.34 18.44
N LEU A 67 1.11 -0.51 17.56
CA LEU A 67 2.11 -0.11 16.56
C LEU A 67 1.56 0.97 15.61
N VAL A 68 0.31 0.85 15.16
CA VAL A 68 -0.35 1.88 14.33
C VAL A 68 -0.31 3.25 15.02
N LYS A 69 -0.63 3.27 16.33
CA LYS A 69 -0.62 4.50 17.13
C LYS A 69 0.78 5.05 17.29
N GLU A 70 1.75 4.20 17.57
CA GLU A 70 3.15 4.59 17.76
C GLU A 70 3.75 5.21 16.50
N ILE A 71 3.51 4.61 15.33
CA ILE A 71 3.91 5.20 14.04
C ILE A 71 3.20 6.53 13.83
N THR A 72 1.88 6.60 14.05
CA THR A 72 1.13 7.85 13.89
C THR A 72 1.68 8.97 14.79
N GLU A 73 2.01 8.64 16.05
CA GLU A 73 2.59 9.58 17.01
C GLU A 73 4.02 10.00 16.66
N LEU A 74 4.81 9.14 16.00
CA LEU A 74 6.13 9.46 15.47
C LEU A 74 6.03 10.61 14.46
N PHE A 75 5.13 10.52 13.49
CA PHE A 75 4.92 11.56 12.46
C PHE A 75 4.39 12.89 13.01
N LEU A 76 3.76 12.86 14.19
CA LEU A 76 3.28 14.04 14.90
C LEU A 76 4.35 14.72 15.77
N GLY A 77 5.49 14.07 16.03
CA GLY A 77 6.52 14.56 16.94
C GLY A 77 7.52 15.53 16.28
N PRO A 78 8.55 15.02 15.59
CA PRO A 78 9.61 15.83 15.00
C PRO A 78 9.13 16.61 13.79
N ASP A 79 9.87 17.68 13.46
CA ASP A 79 9.56 18.46 12.27
C ASP A 79 9.81 17.69 10.97
N LYS A 80 10.86 16.86 11.00
CA LYS A 80 11.28 15.98 9.91
C LYS A 80 11.45 14.56 10.45
N ILE A 81 10.77 13.62 9.81
CA ILE A 81 10.95 12.18 10.00
C ILE A 81 11.76 11.64 8.83
N TYR A 82 12.75 10.82 9.13
CA TYR A 82 13.48 10.06 8.13
C TYR A 82 12.93 8.63 8.08
N LYS A 83 12.95 8.04 6.89
CA LYS A 83 12.52 6.65 6.68
C LYS A 83 13.30 5.66 7.57
N ASP A 84 14.59 5.91 7.76
CA ASP A 84 15.46 5.06 8.58
C ASP A 84 14.97 5.04 10.05
N ASP A 85 14.43 6.16 10.56
CA ASP A 85 13.86 6.22 11.92
C ASP A 85 12.58 5.38 12.02
N VAL A 86 11.79 5.32 10.94
CA VAL A 86 10.57 4.52 10.87
C VAL A 86 10.91 3.04 10.76
N ALA A 87 11.89 2.69 9.93
CA ALA A 87 12.38 1.32 9.76
C ALA A 87 12.94 0.76 11.08
N LEU A 88 13.80 1.53 11.76
CA LEU A 88 14.32 1.16 13.08
C LEU A 88 13.20 0.95 14.11
N LEU A 89 12.18 1.81 14.10
CA LEU A 89 11.02 1.64 14.98
C LEU A 89 10.26 0.35 14.67
N LEU A 90 10.05 0.01 13.40
CA LEU A 90 9.39 -1.23 12.98
C LEU A 90 10.20 -2.47 13.39
N GLU A 91 11.52 -2.45 13.17
CA GLU A 91 12.43 -3.53 13.54
C GLU A 91 12.45 -3.75 15.06
N ASP A 92 12.69 -2.68 15.82
CA ASP A 92 12.72 -2.72 17.29
C ASP A 92 11.37 -3.22 17.84
N TYR A 93 10.25 -2.79 17.25
CA TYR A 93 8.93 -3.24 17.67
C TYR A 93 8.73 -4.73 17.40
N MET A 94 9.12 -5.23 16.22
CA MET A 94 8.99 -6.64 15.88
C MET A 94 9.86 -7.54 16.78
N ASP A 95 11.08 -7.12 17.10
CA ASP A 95 11.95 -7.87 18.00
C ASP A 95 11.38 -7.89 19.43
N VAL A 96 11.04 -6.72 19.99
CA VAL A 96 10.59 -6.61 21.39
C VAL A 96 9.20 -7.22 21.61
N ASN A 97 8.26 -7.01 20.68
CA ASN A 97 6.86 -7.36 20.87
C ASN A 97 6.49 -8.71 20.27
N PHE A 98 7.24 -9.21 19.30
CA PHE A 98 6.94 -10.46 18.59
C PHE A 98 8.14 -11.42 18.49
N GLN A 99 9.29 -11.09 19.08
CA GLN A 99 10.51 -11.91 19.02
C GLN A 99 10.90 -12.27 17.57
N THR A 100 10.68 -11.33 16.65
CA THR A 100 10.85 -11.53 15.21
C THR A 100 11.87 -10.54 14.68
N ILE A 101 12.86 -11.05 13.95
CA ILE A 101 13.86 -10.25 13.25
C ILE A 101 13.45 -10.20 11.77
N CYS A 102 13.32 -8.99 11.22
CA CYS A 102 13.01 -8.77 9.82
C CYS A 102 14.32 -8.64 9.02
N GLU A 103 14.65 -9.63 8.18
CA GLU A 103 15.89 -9.64 7.36
C GLU A 103 15.62 -9.41 5.86
N ASP A 104 14.38 -9.13 5.48
CA ASP A 104 13.90 -9.03 4.10
C ASP A 104 13.82 -7.59 3.57
N ASN A 105 14.37 -6.61 4.31
CA ASN A 105 14.36 -5.19 3.96
C ASN A 105 12.94 -4.58 3.87
N SER A 106 11.91 -5.31 4.33
CA SER A 106 10.54 -4.81 4.38
C SER A 106 10.33 -3.64 5.35
N PRO A 107 11.04 -3.50 6.50
CA PRO A 107 10.92 -2.31 7.35
C PRO A 107 11.34 -1.02 6.62
N ASP A 108 12.41 -1.07 5.82
CA ASP A 108 12.88 0.07 5.02
C ASP A 108 11.85 0.51 3.98
N GLU A 109 11.27 -0.46 3.25
CA GLU A 109 10.23 -0.19 2.25
C GLU A 109 8.99 0.44 2.88
N LEU A 110 8.58 -0.03 4.07
CA LEU A 110 7.49 0.56 4.83
C LEU A 110 7.83 1.95 5.34
N GLY A 111 9.08 2.19 5.75
CA GLY A 111 9.57 3.50 6.15
C GLY A 111 9.43 4.54 5.01
N ASP A 112 9.87 4.17 3.81
CA ASP A 112 9.67 5.00 2.60
C ASP A 112 8.17 5.26 2.33
N LEU A 113 7.36 4.21 2.34
CA LEU A 113 5.92 4.30 2.07
C LEU A 113 5.19 5.19 3.09
N PHE A 114 5.46 5.05 4.39
CA PHE A 114 4.81 5.87 5.41
C PHE A 114 5.24 7.35 5.33
N CYS A 115 6.50 7.62 4.99
CA CYS A 115 6.94 8.99 4.70
C CYS A 115 6.18 9.59 3.51
N ASP A 116 5.94 8.83 2.45
CA ASP A 116 5.20 9.28 1.26
C ASP A 116 3.73 9.52 1.57
N MET A 117 3.08 8.58 2.25
CA MET A 117 1.69 8.70 2.70
C MET A 117 1.50 9.93 3.60
N TRP A 118 2.43 10.17 4.54
CA TRP A 118 2.36 11.35 5.40
C TRP A 118 2.46 12.64 4.58
N ARG A 119 3.39 12.72 3.62
CA ARG A 119 3.56 13.89 2.74
C ARG A 119 2.32 14.18 1.92
N GLU A 120 1.61 13.16 1.44
CA GLU A 120 0.35 13.34 0.73
C GLU A 120 -0.76 13.85 1.65
N CYS A 121 -0.93 13.21 2.81
CA CYS A 121 -1.99 13.54 3.76
C CYS A 121 -1.90 15.00 4.23
N ILE A 122 -0.70 15.52 4.50
CA ILE A 122 -0.51 16.93 4.94
C ILE A 122 -0.72 17.96 3.82
N VAL A 123 -0.82 17.53 2.57
CA VAL A 123 -1.16 18.36 1.40
C VAL A 123 -2.65 18.21 1.04
N GLY A 124 -3.37 17.28 1.69
CA GLY A 124 -4.77 16.97 1.42
C GLY A 124 -4.97 15.99 0.27
N LYS A 125 -3.92 15.29 -0.17
CA LYS A 125 -4.02 14.16 -1.11
C LYS A 125 -4.09 12.85 -0.31
N THR A 126 -4.85 11.89 -0.79
CA THR A 126 -5.06 10.61 -0.10
C THR A 126 -4.91 9.41 -1.02
N ASP A 127 -4.24 9.58 -2.17
CA ASP A 127 -4.15 8.56 -3.22
C ASP A 127 -3.41 7.29 -2.74
N LEU A 128 -2.30 7.45 -2.00
CA LEU A 128 -1.58 6.30 -1.44
C LEU A 128 -2.39 5.59 -0.35
N VAL A 129 -3.13 6.35 0.46
CA VAL A 129 -4.00 5.79 1.52
C VAL A 129 -5.15 4.99 0.91
N THR A 130 -5.83 5.55 -0.08
CA THR A 130 -6.96 4.89 -0.75
C THR A 130 -6.49 3.64 -1.51
N ASN A 131 -5.33 3.68 -2.16
CA ASN A 131 -4.73 2.52 -2.79
C ASN A 131 -4.40 1.42 -1.77
N ALA A 132 -3.79 1.77 -0.63
CA ALA A 132 -3.50 0.79 0.43
C ALA A 132 -4.76 0.08 0.93
N LEU A 133 -5.84 0.85 1.19
CA LEU A 133 -7.15 0.32 1.59
C LEU A 133 -7.80 -0.54 0.50
N GLY A 134 -7.71 -0.12 -0.76
CA GLY A 134 -8.21 -0.89 -1.90
C GLY A 134 -7.52 -2.25 -2.02
N ARG A 135 -6.19 -2.30 -1.86
CA ARG A 135 -5.43 -3.56 -1.87
C ARG A 135 -5.82 -4.49 -0.71
N GLU A 136 -6.01 -3.94 0.49
CA GLU A 136 -6.49 -4.71 1.65
C GLU A 136 -7.86 -5.33 1.37
N TYR A 137 -8.79 -4.52 0.83
CA TYR A 137 -10.14 -4.97 0.51
C TYR A 137 -10.13 -6.11 -0.52
N VAL A 138 -9.39 -5.94 -1.62
CA VAL A 138 -9.26 -6.98 -2.67
C VAL A 138 -8.65 -8.26 -2.10
N ARG A 139 -7.62 -8.15 -1.25
CA ARG A 139 -7.00 -9.32 -0.59
C ARG A 139 -8.01 -10.06 0.28
N HIS A 140 -8.76 -9.34 1.11
CA HIS A 140 -9.77 -9.93 1.99
C HIS A 140 -10.90 -10.62 1.19
N GLU A 141 -11.35 -9.99 0.11
CA GLU A 141 -12.38 -10.55 -0.77
C GLU A 141 -11.90 -11.83 -1.46
N MET A 142 -10.67 -11.84 -1.99
CA MET A 142 -10.07 -13.02 -2.62
C MET A 142 -9.92 -14.19 -1.64
N VAL A 143 -9.42 -13.92 -0.42
CA VAL A 143 -9.29 -14.95 0.63
C VAL A 143 -10.66 -15.50 1.00
N SER A 144 -11.65 -14.64 1.25
CA SER A 144 -13.01 -15.05 1.62
C SER A 144 -13.69 -15.92 0.56
N ARG A 145 -13.47 -15.63 -0.73
CA ARG A 145 -13.99 -16.44 -1.85
C ARG A 145 -13.28 -17.80 -1.96
N SER A 146 -12.01 -17.89 -1.54
CA SER A 146 -11.22 -19.11 -1.62
C SER A 146 -11.49 -20.12 -0.50
N GLU A 147 -11.95 -19.68 0.67
CA GLU A 147 -12.27 -20.56 1.82
C GLU A 147 -13.51 -21.46 1.60
N GLY A 148 -14.17 -21.39 0.45
CA GLY A 148 -15.35 -22.20 0.10
C GLY A 148 -15.07 -23.52 -0.63
N LEU A 149 -13.82 -23.87 -0.94
CA LEU A 149 -13.46 -25.08 -1.69
C LEU A 149 -13.04 -26.25 -0.76
N ASP A 150 -13.89 -26.61 0.21
CA ASP A 150 -13.79 -27.87 0.98
C ASP A 150 -14.77 -28.93 0.45
N THR A 151 -14.85 -29.07 -0.87
CA THR A 151 -15.41 -30.28 -1.49
C THR A 151 -14.62 -30.58 -2.75
N GLY A 152 -13.78 -31.62 -2.70
CA GLY A 152 -13.09 -32.11 -3.87
C GLY A 152 -14.07 -32.56 -4.95
N ASP A 153 -14.02 -31.89 -6.09
CA ASP A 153 -14.10 -32.52 -7.41
C ASP A 153 -13.38 -31.60 -8.39
N ALA A 154 -12.34 -32.12 -9.05
CA ALA A 154 -11.53 -31.36 -9.97
C ALA A 154 -12.22 -31.31 -11.34
N ASP A 155 -12.95 -30.24 -11.61
CA ASP A 155 -13.30 -29.84 -12.98
C ASP A 155 -12.34 -28.72 -13.40
N ASP A 156 -11.33 -29.09 -14.19
CA ASP A 156 -10.33 -28.19 -14.78
C ASP A 156 -10.98 -27.40 -15.92
N GLY A 157 -11.82 -26.44 -15.54
CA GLY A 157 -12.33 -25.39 -16.40
C GLY A 157 -11.35 -24.21 -16.41
N SER A 158 -10.51 -24.14 -17.44
CA SER A 158 -9.66 -22.99 -17.74
C SER A 158 -10.52 -21.73 -17.94
N ASP A 159 -10.71 -20.95 -16.88
CA ASP A 159 -11.32 -19.63 -16.93
C ASP A 159 -10.21 -18.57 -17.02
N ASP A 160 -9.98 -18.06 -18.23
CA ASP A 160 -9.12 -16.90 -18.50
C ASP A 160 -9.80 -15.66 -17.91
N GLY A 161 -9.57 -15.45 -16.60
CA GLY A 161 -10.08 -14.30 -15.86
C GLY A 161 -9.53 -12.98 -16.39
N ASP A 162 -10.43 -12.20 -16.97
CA ASP A 162 -10.24 -10.84 -17.47
C ASP A 162 -9.73 -9.90 -16.35
N MET A 163 -8.50 -9.39 -16.48
CA MET A 163 -7.86 -8.47 -15.51
C MET A 163 -8.59 -7.12 -15.36
N ASN A 164 -9.63 -6.86 -16.15
CA ASN A 164 -10.45 -5.66 -16.06
C ASN A 164 -11.34 -5.64 -14.79
N GLU A 165 -11.71 -6.80 -14.25
CA GLU A 165 -12.58 -6.88 -13.06
C GLU A 165 -11.83 -6.44 -11.78
N THR A 166 -10.53 -6.70 -11.71
CA THR A 166 -9.68 -6.26 -10.59
C THR A 166 -9.45 -4.75 -10.56
N GLU A 167 -9.34 -4.10 -11.71
CA GLU A 167 -9.21 -2.63 -11.78
C GLU A 167 -10.52 -1.93 -11.42
N GLN A 168 -11.66 -2.49 -11.84
CA GLN A 168 -12.98 -1.97 -11.48
C GLN A 168 -13.28 -2.15 -9.99
N ALA A 169 -12.91 -3.29 -9.39
CA ALA A 169 -13.04 -3.51 -7.95
C ALA A 169 -12.14 -2.56 -7.13
N LEU A 170 -10.93 -2.28 -7.60
CA LEU A 170 -10.04 -1.27 -7.01
C LEU A 170 -10.67 0.13 -7.09
N GLN A 171 -11.22 0.52 -8.25
CA GLN A 171 -11.89 1.81 -8.41
C GLN A 171 -13.15 1.94 -7.54
N GLU A 172 -13.94 0.87 -7.42
CA GLU A 172 -15.15 0.86 -6.59
C GLU A 172 -14.82 0.90 -5.10
N ALA A 173 -13.81 0.16 -4.64
CA ALA A 173 -13.32 0.21 -3.26
C ALA A 173 -12.77 1.60 -2.89
N VAL A 174 -12.05 2.26 -3.81
CA VAL A 174 -11.60 3.65 -3.65
C VAL A 174 -12.80 4.62 -3.53
N ALA A 175 -13.85 4.42 -4.34
CA ALA A 175 -15.07 5.23 -4.28
C ALA A 175 -15.87 5.01 -2.98
N GLN A 176 -15.98 3.76 -2.51
CA GLN A 176 -16.66 3.43 -1.27
C GLN A 176 -15.89 3.90 -0.03
N GLY A 177 -14.56 3.83 -0.05
CA GLY A 177 -13.68 4.40 0.98
C GLY A 177 -13.83 5.92 1.11
N LEU A 178 -13.95 6.63 -0.02
CA LEU A 178 -14.27 8.07 -0.02
C LEU A 178 -15.66 8.34 0.59
N SER A 179 -16.68 7.58 0.20
CA SER A 179 -18.06 7.78 0.68
C SER A 179 -18.23 7.53 2.18
N ALA A 180 -17.49 6.57 2.75
CA ALA A 180 -17.53 6.30 4.19
C ALA A 180 -16.88 7.43 5.00
N ALA A 181 -15.84 8.07 4.46
CA ALA A 181 -15.16 9.19 5.10
C ALA A 181 -15.88 10.55 4.94
N THR A 182 -16.73 10.70 3.91
CA THR A 182 -17.46 11.94 3.59
C THR A 182 -18.97 11.87 3.86
N GLY A 183 -19.41 11.07 4.84
CA GLY A 183 -20.82 10.90 5.24
C GLY A 183 -21.51 12.16 5.81
N GLY A 184 -21.25 13.34 5.25
CA GLY A 184 -21.82 14.60 5.69
C GLY A 184 -21.53 15.85 4.86
N LEU A 185 -21.29 15.80 3.53
CA LEU A 185 -21.47 17.02 2.72
C LEU A 185 -21.76 16.73 1.24
N ALA A 186 -22.98 17.05 0.83
CA ALA A 186 -23.48 16.91 -0.53
C ALA A 186 -23.09 18.09 -1.44
N ALA A 187 -22.91 17.74 -2.73
CA ALA A 187 -23.18 18.53 -3.95
C ALA A 187 -22.28 19.73 -4.33
N ILE A 188 -21.56 19.57 -5.45
CA ILE A 188 -21.49 20.48 -6.63
C ILE A 188 -20.93 19.66 -7.84
N SER A 189 -21.75 19.20 -8.79
CA SER A 189 -22.13 19.77 -10.10
C SER A 189 -21.00 20.21 -11.07
N GLU A 190 -20.89 19.47 -12.19
CA GLU A 190 -20.59 19.84 -13.61
C GLU A 190 -19.23 20.54 -13.94
N GLY A 191 -18.51 20.31 -15.03
CA GLY A 191 -18.64 19.57 -16.30
C GLY A 191 -17.58 20.10 -17.31
N GLN A 192 -17.42 19.44 -18.49
CA GLN A 192 -16.63 19.81 -19.70
C GLN A 192 -15.11 19.48 -19.69
N GLY A 193 -14.46 18.81 -20.65
CA GLY A 193 -14.75 18.38 -22.04
C GLY A 193 -14.02 19.25 -23.08
N MET A 194 -13.02 18.70 -23.82
CA MET A 194 -12.70 18.94 -25.26
C MET A 194 -11.21 18.64 -25.66
N ASP A 195 -10.97 17.43 -26.16
CA ASP A 195 -10.46 17.03 -27.49
C ASP A 195 -9.59 17.91 -28.44
N THR A 196 -8.69 17.18 -29.15
CA THR A 196 -8.25 17.29 -30.58
C THR A 196 -6.86 17.85 -31.00
N GLU A 197 -5.98 16.92 -31.44
CA GLU A 197 -5.10 16.80 -32.65
C GLU A 197 -4.09 17.92 -33.05
N GLU A 198 -3.01 17.76 -33.84
CA GLU A 198 -2.57 16.78 -34.87
C GLU A 198 -1.07 17.03 -35.23
N GLY A 199 -0.40 16.09 -35.91
CA GLY A 199 0.92 16.32 -36.52
C GLY A 199 1.58 15.07 -37.12
N GLU A 200 1.28 14.80 -38.40
CA GLU A 200 1.86 13.82 -39.35
C GLU A 200 3.40 13.96 -39.50
N GLU A 201 4.23 13.07 -40.07
CA GLU A 201 4.11 12.18 -41.24
C GLU A 201 5.36 11.23 -41.30
N ALA A 202 5.22 10.06 -41.95
CA ALA A 202 6.27 9.05 -42.22
C ALA A 202 7.14 9.45 -43.47
N PRO A 203 8.12 8.70 -44.06
CA PRO A 203 8.28 7.22 -44.07
C PRO A 203 9.72 6.61 -44.11
N GLY A 204 9.81 5.33 -43.73
CA GLY A 204 10.56 4.27 -44.45
C GLY A 204 12.06 4.06 -44.20
N GLN A 205 12.42 2.97 -43.51
CA GLN A 205 13.18 1.81 -44.05
C GLN A 205 13.65 0.85 -42.92
N GLU A 206 13.25 -0.41 -43.02
CA GLU A 206 13.82 -1.58 -42.35
C GLU A 206 13.78 -2.74 -43.38
N PRO A 207 14.45 -3.89 -43.20
CA PRO A 207 15.56 -4.25 -42.28
C PRO A 207 16.68 -5.07 -42.98
N GLU A 208 17.88 -5.19 -42.37
CA GLU A 208 18.84 -6.29 -42.68
C GLU A 208 19.46 -6.82 -41.37
N PRO A 209 19.39 -8.15 -41.08
CA PRO A 209 19.81 -8.74 -39.81
C PRO A 209 21.08 -9.61 -39.92
N VAL A 210 22.11 -9.37 -39.09
CA VAL A 210 23.08 -10.33 -38.52
C VAL A 210 24.12 -9.53 -37.69
N SER A 211 24.59 -9.90 -36.50
CA SER A 211 24.87 -11.20 -35.90
C SER A 211 24.93 -11.11 -34.35
N ILE A 212 24.64 -12.24 -33.70
CA ILE A 212 24.41 -12.48 -32.28
C ILE A 212 25.72 -12.65 -31.49
N ARG A 213 25.79 -12.11 -30.25
CA ARG A 213 26.42 -12.81 -29.10
C ARG A 213 26.16 -12.12 -27.76
N ASP A 214 25.36 -12.75 -26.90
CA ASP A 214 25.18 -12.34 -25.50
C ASP A 214 26.20 -13.04 -24.58
N PRO A 215 26.63 -12.40 -23.48
CA PRO A 215 27.59 -12.96 -22.52
C PRO A 215 27.01 -14.01 -21.57
N ASP A 216 25.71 -14.32 -21.62
CA ASP A 216 25.06 -15.22 -20.64
C ASP A 216 24.77 -16.66 -21.12
N GLY A 217 25.47 -17.14 -22.16
CA GLY A 217 25.72 -18.58 -22.33
C GLY A 217 24.52 -19.53 -22.46
N TRP A 218 23.32 -19.05 -22.80
CA TRP A 218 22.14 -19.88 -23.05
C TRP A 218 21.46 -19.49 -24.38
N GLU A 219 21.17 -20.49 -25.20
CA GLU A 219 20.59 -20.36 -26.55
C GLU A 219 19.09 -20.70 -26.53
N THR A 220 18.23 -19.77 -26.98
CA THR A 220 16.78 -19.98 -27.10
C THR A 220 16.41 -20.56 -28.47
N VAL A 221 15.95 -21.80 -28.48
CA VAL A 221 15.42 -22.45 -29.68
C VAL A 221 13.97 -21.98 -29.92
N ALA A 222 13.76 -21.12 -30.91
CA ALA A 222 12.42 -20.65 -31.26
C ALA A 222 11.52 -21.81 -31.74
N ARG A 223 10.39 -22.02 -31.04
CA ARG A 223 9.36 -23.01 -31.38
C ARG A 223 8.67 -22.64 -32.70
N GLY A 224 8.76 -23.53 -33.69
CA GLY A 224 8.09 -23.38 -34.99
C GLY A 224 6.56 -23.42 -34.90
N LYS A 225 5.90 -22.48 -35.59
CA LYS A 225 4.44 -22.39 -35.75
C LYS A 225 3.89 -23.58 -36.56
N LYS A 226 2.92 -24.32 -36.02
CA LYS A 226 2.13 -25.32 -36.76
C LYS A 226 1.05 -24.62 -37.59
N ALA A 227 1.10 -24.75 -38.91
CA ALA A 227 0.05 -24.33 -39.83
C ALA A 227 -0.99 -25.45 -40.02
N THR A 228 -2.26 -25.14 -39.81
CA THR A 228 -3.43 -25.98 -40.07
C THR A 228 -3.72 -26.03 -41.58
N LYS A 229 -3.89 -27.25 -42.14
CA LYS A 229 -4.23 -27.46 -43.55
C LYS A 229 -5.68 -27.93 -43.65
N LYS A 230 -6.55 -27.06 -44.16
CA LYS A 230 -7.93 -27.35 -44.57
C LYS A 230 -7.90 -28.03 -45.95
N LYS A 231 -8.66 -29.11 -46.13
CA LYS A 231 -9.01 -29.67 -47.44
C LYS A 231 -10.47 -30.10 -47.40
#